data_AF-A0A8H5R833-F1
#
_entry.id   AF-A0A8H5R833-F1
#
_cell.length_a   1.000
_cell.length_b   1.000
_cell.length_c   1.000
_cell.angle_alpha   90.00
_cell.angle_beta   90.00
_cell.angle_gamma   90.00
#
_symmetry.space_group_name_H-M   'P 1'
#
loop_
_entity.id
_entity.type
_entity.pdbx_description
1 polymer ?
#
loop_
_entity_poly.entity_id
_entity_poly.type
_entity_poly.pdbx_seq_one_letter_code
_entity_poly.pdbx_strand_id
1 'polypeptide(L)'
;MFVADYVRTKPQFQPSQLFLPFLTISEAWKFGDNTLSDLPSHQPKMSTMSLKIESDAEALVQSINDGTVDIHGIGIDVCEDVPVRDIATTSMFQLCEAIATDIFHAAGIHKHDAPESSNSVTTRVHNHAHRVESHEITGGYREDYLHPSHVMISMIAAIAYRKLRPHTREFFRKNEDLVKVFGELNGIQWLPIAIQVWAKVKSSPFAIELDQNCQKPVAKFQKVNGKSLWIVTTKMPDVNKYEEVFRGVFCPEVSAAGPADPKLEPSEAPLPSIEPNYTPKALITLTDDDDEMEGNAMTLRDYTRHMKILGKRLATPDRAVARRARREILKKPGEVQEQQVEEIGPPKEYFDSYTHLKDVWKTCLQNGVSIPNSLRILVDHHCTPSQVFHLTELEKEHQMEMEVDG
;
A
#
# COMPACT_ATOMS: atom_id res chain seq x y z
N MET A 1 -4.68 -22.25 8.03
CA MET A 1 -4.74 -20.81 8.25
C MET A 1 -3.92 -20.48 9.48
N PHE A 2 -3.20 -19.36 9.48
CA PHE A 2 -2.09 -18.98 10.38
C PHE A 2 -2.23 -19.47 11.83
N VAL A 3 -1.24 -20.23 12.30
CA VAL A 3 -0.99 -20.43 13.74
C VAL A 3 0.28 -19.64 14.05
N ALA A 4 0.12 -18.37 14.40
CA ALA A 4 1.14 -17.67 15.13
C ALA A 4 1.04 -18.15 16.58
N ASP A 5 1.77 -19.21 16.93
CA ASP A 5 1.89 -19.67 18.30
C ASP A 5 2.69 -18.62 19.08
N TYR A 6 2.00 -17.62 19.61
CA TYR A 6 2.52 -16.82 20.72
C TYR A 6 2.49 -17.74 21.94
N VAL A 7 3.62 -18.38 22.23
CA VAL A 7 3.76 -19.34 23.33
C VAL A 7 3.46 -18.65 24.66
N ARG A 8 2.20 -18.77 25.11
CA ARG A 8 1.83 -18.80 26.52
C ARG A 8 0.56 -19.64 26.72
N THR A 9 0.80 -20.94 26.90
CA THR A 9 -0.03 -21.90 27.65
C THR A 9 -1.56 -21.82 27.49
N LYS A 10 -2.13 -22.60 26.55
CA LYS A 10 -3.21 -23.60 26.78
C LYS A 10 -3.58 -24.32 25.48
N PRO A 11 -3.88 -25.65 25.51
CA PRO A 11 -4.14 -26.42 24.30
C PRO A 11 -5.66 -26.57 24.06
N GLN A 12 -6.12 -26.20 22.86
CA GLN A 12 -7.16 -26.88 22.07
C GLN A 12 -7.53 -25.99 20.88
N PHE A 13 -6.92 -26.25 19.72
CA PHE A 13 -7.36 -25.70 18.44
C PHE A 13 -7.59 -26.87 17.49
N GLN A 14 -8.84 -27.06 17.05
CA GLN A 14 -9.22 -28.06 16.05
C GLN A 14 -9.28 -27.39 14.66
N PRO A 15 -8.42 -27.75 13.70
CA PRO A 15 -8.33 -27.09 12.39
C PRO A 15 -9.52 -27.30 11.44
N SER A 16 -10.55 -28.05 11.84
CA SER A 16 -11.65 -28.49 10.97
C SER A 16 -12.85 -27.54 10.89
N GLN A 17 -12.87 -26.43 11.63
CA GLN A 17 -14.03 -25.51 11.69
C GLN A 17 -13.89 -24.22 10.87
N LEU A 18 -12.76 -24.02 10.17
CA LEU A 18 -12.51 -22.82 9.36
C LEU A 18 -12.95 -22.93 7.89
N PHE A 19 -13.72 -23.96 7.55
CA PHE A 19 -14.31 -24.10 6.21
C PHE A 19 -15.64 -23.34 6.13
N LEU A 20 -15.54 -22.01 6.04
CA LEU A 20 -16.63 -21.17 5.54
C LEU A 20 -16.46 -20.99 4.03
N PRO A 21 -17.54 -21.06 3.23
CA PRO A 21 -17.48 -20.81 1.79
C PRO A 21 -17.33 -19.30 1.59
N PHE A 22 -16.10 -18.84 1.35
CA PHE A 22 -15.83 -17.41 1.21
C PHE A 22 -16.09 -16.93 -0.22
N LEU A 23 -17.21 -16.19 -0.31
CA LEU A 23 -17.50 -15.03 -1.17
C LEU A 23 -16.67 -14.95 -2.45
N THR A 24 -17.31 -15.46 -3.48
CA THR A 24 -17.01 -15.17 -4.87
C THR A 24 -17.03 -13.65 -5.09
N ILE A 25 -16.13 -13.13 -5.92
CA ILE A 25 -16.09 -11.70 -6.26
C ILE A 25 -17.46 -11.24 -6.75
N SER A 26 -18.30 -12.12 -7.33
CA SER A 26 -19.69 -11.86 -7.71
C SER A 26 -20.72 -11.91 -6.58
N GLU A 27 -20.57 -12.76 -5.55
CA GLU A 27 -21.47 -12.76 -4.37
C GLU A 27 -21.21 -11.55 -3.47
N ALA A 28 -19.99 -10.99 -3.47
CA ALA A 28 -19.71 -9.71 -2.84
C ALA A 28 -20.48 -8.53 -3.47
N TRP A 29 -21.02 -8.67 -4.70
CA TRP A 29 -21.94 -7.69 -5.31
C TRP A 29 -23.38 -7.86 -4.81
N LYS A 30 -23.72 -9.01 -4.24
CA LYS A 30 -25.06 -9.32 -3.72
C LYS A 30 -25.20 -9.05 -2.21
N PHE A 31 -24.18 -8.49 -1.57
CA PHE A 31 -24.15 -8.28 -0.12
C PHE A 31 -25.09 -7.15 0.37
N GLY A 32 -25.81 -6.48 -0.54
CA GLY A 32 -26.83 -5.47 -0.21
C GLY A 32 -28.25 -6.00 0.01
N ASP A 33 -28.57 -7.26 -0.32
CA ASP A 33 -29.97 -7.63 -0.62
C ASP A 33 -30.68 -8.54 0.40
N ASN A 34 -30.14 -8.73 1.61
CA ASN A 34 -30.80 -9.52 2.65
C ASN A 34 -31.24 -8.66 3.83
N THR A 35 -32.38 -7.98 3.69
CA THR A 35 -33.56 -8.00 4.58
C THR A 35 -34.45 -6.78 4.35
N LEU A 36 -35.50 -6.88 3.55
CA LEU A 36 -36.78 -6.19 3.80
C LEU A 36 -37.89 -6.76 2.90
N SER A 37 -38.45 -7.90 3.27
CA SER A 37 -39.78 -8.29 2.81
C SER A 37 -40.66 -8.38 4.06
N ASP A 38 -41.80 -7.71 4.01
CA ASP A 38 -42.86 -7.62 5.02
C ASP A 38 -42.84 -6.40 5.96
N LEU A 39 -43.08 -5.21 5.40
CA LEU A 39 -43.79 -4.11 6.08
C LEU A 39 -44.67 -3.37 5.06
N PRO A 40 -45.93 -3.02 5.40
CA PRO A 40 -46.87 -2.40 4.47
C PRO A 40 -46.45 -0.99 4.06
N SER A 41 -46.47 -0.81 2.74
CA SER A 41 -46.16 0.39 1.98
C SER A 41 -47.01 1.62 2.36
N HIS A 42 -46.34 2.63 2.90
CA HIS A 42 -46.66 4.03 2.67
C HIS A 42 -45.38 4.75 2.25
N GLN A 43 -45.09 4.78 0.95
CA GLN A 43 -43.99 5.58 0.41
C GLN A 43 -44.47 6.94 -0.12
N PRO A 44 -43.82 8.05 0.29
CA PRO A 44 -43.88 9.31 -0.45
C PRO A 44 -43.01 9.22 -1.71
N LYS A 45 -43.44 9.90 -2.79
CA LYS A 45 -42.71 10.00 -4.08
C LYS A 45 -41.27 10.49 -3.87
N MET A 46 -40.30 9.58 -3.93
CA MET A 46 -38.89 9.88 -4.22
C MET A 46 -38.60 9.47 -5.68
N SER A 47 -38.58 10.43 -6.61
CA SER A 47 -38.33 10.16 -8.03
C SER A 47 -37.21 11.01 -8.64
N THR A 48 -36.21 11.42 -7.86
CA THR A 48 -35.14 12.30 -8.37
C THR A 48 -33.72 11.79 -8.13
N MET A 49 -33.51 10.78 -7.28
CA MET A 49 -32.16 10.22 -7.07
C MET A 49 -31.78 9.10 -8.05
N SER A 50 -32.76 8.42 -8.66
CA SER A 50 -32.51 7.26 -9.55
C SER A 50 -31.74 7.61 -10.83
N LEU A 51 -31.98 8.80 -11.40
CA LEU A 51 -31.38 9.20 -12.68
C LEU A 51 -29.88 9.52 -12.59
N LYS A 52 -29.36 9.86 -11.40
CA LYS A 52 -27.96 10.22 -11.25
C LYS A 52 -27.06 8.98 -11.14
N ILE A 53 -27.56 7.94 -10.48
CA ILE A 53 -26.78 6.72 -10.20
C ILE A 53 -26.54 5.91 -11.49
N GLU A 54 -27.54 5.80 -12.37
CA GLU A 54 -27.39 5.16 -13.68
C GLU A 54 -26.28 5.82 -14.52
N SER A 55 -26.16 7.14 -14.45
CA SER A 55 -25.11 7.89 -15.15
C SER A 55 -23.70 7.58 -14.63
N ASP A 56 -23.56 7.33 -13.32
CA ASP A 56 -22.24 7.08 -12.70
C ASP A 56 -21.77 5.64 -13.00
N ALA A 57 -22.70 4.67 -13.00
CA ALA A 57 -22.42 3.28 -13.36
C ALA A 57 -22.00 3.11 -14.82
N GLU A 58 -22.71 3.75 -15.76
CA GLU A 58 -22.35 3.75 -17.19
C GLU A 58 -20.99 4.42 -17.43
N ALA A 59 -20.72 5.54 -16.75
CA ALA A 59 -19.43 6.23 -16.84
C ALA A 59 -18.27 5.34 -16.34
N LEU A 60 -18.50 4.57 -15.26
CA LEU A 60 -17.52 3.61 -14.76
C LEU A 60 -17.27 2.47 -15.76
N VAL A 61 -18.32 1.89 -16.36
CA VAL A 61 -18.18 0.87 -17.41
C VAL A 61 -17.36 1.40 -18.59
N GLN A 62 -17.67 2.61 -19.06
CA GLN A 62 -16.93 3.24 -20.15
C GLN A 62 -15.45 3.45 -19.77
N SER A 63 -15.18 3.96 -18.57
CA SER A 63 -13.81 4.18 -18.09
C SER A 63 -13.01 2.88 -17.94
N ILE A 64 -13.64 1.79 -17.50
CA ILE A 64 -13.02 0.46 -17.45
C ILE A 64 -12.70 -0.02 -18.86
N ASN A 65 -13.65 0.06 -19.79
CA ASN A 65 -13.46 -0.38 -21.17
C ASN A 65 -12.35 0.40 -21.89
N ASP A 66 -12.25 1.71 -21.61
CA ASP A 66 -11.23 2.60 -22.16
C ASP A 66 -9.86 2.46 -21.46
N GLY A 67 -9.77 1.69 -20.37
CA GLY A 67 -8.54 1.52 -19.59
C GLY A 67 -8.11 2.77 -18.83
N THR A 68 -9.03 3.70 -18.57
CA THR A 68 -8.77 4.99 -17.89
C THR A 68 -9.22 4.99 -16.43
N VAL A 69 -9.75 3.87 -15.94
CA VAL A 69 -10.32 3.75 -14.60
C VAL A 69 -9.29 4.01 -13.50
N ASP A 70 -9.61 4.92 -12.60
CA ASP A 70 -8.90 5.06 -11.33
C ASP A 70 -9.37 3.97 -10.37
N ILE A 71 -8.52 2.96 -10.15
CA ILE A 71 -8.82 1.82 -9.27
C ILE A 71 -9.11 2.24 -7.83
N HIS A 72 -8.59 3.40 -7.37
CA HIS A 72 -8.85 3.92 -6.03
C HIS A 72 -10.15 4.72 -5.93
N GLY A 73 -10.70 5.13 -7.08
CA GLY A 73 -11.95 5.87 -7.20
C GLY A 73 -13.21 5.00 -7.23
N ILE A 74 -13.07 3.67 -7.34
CA ILE A 74 -14.21 2.74 -7.47
C ILE A 74 -14.99 2.65 -6.15
N GLY A 75 -16.06 3.44 -6.01
CA GLY A 75 -16.99 3.40 -4.87
C GLY A 75 -17.88 2.14 -4.85
N ILE A 76 -18.39 1.77 -3.67
CA ILE A 76 -19.39 0.68 -3.51
C ILE A 76 -20.68 1.05 -4.22
N ASP A 77 -21.11 2.29 -4.00
CA ASP A 77 -22.32 2.90 -4.50
C ASP A 77 -22.40 2.82 -6.02
N VAL A 78 -21.27 2.96 -6.70
CA VAL A 78 -21.21 2.82 -8.17
C VAL A 78 -21.16 1.35 -8.58
N CYS A 79 -20.53 0.49 -7.78
CA CYS A 79 -20.39 -0.93 -8.10
C CYS A 79 -21.71 -1.71 -8.09
N GLU A 80 -22.67 -1.37 -7.22
CA GLU A 80 -23.92 -2.15 -7.11
C GLU A 80 -24.72 -2.15 -8.42
N ASP A 81 -24.71 -1.02 -9.13
CA ASP A 81 -25.50 -0.80 -10.35
C ASP A 81 -24.70 -1.00 -11.65
N VAL A 82 -23.41 -1.34 -11.58
CA VAL A 82 -22.58 -1.54 -12.78
C VAL A 82 -23.05 -2.76 -13.57
N PRO A 83 -23.45 -2.59 -14.84
CA PRO A 83 -23.84 -3.71 -15.68
C PRO A 83 -22.57 -4.46 -16.13
N VAL A 84 -22.13 -5.43 -15.33
CA VAL A 84 -20.89 -6.20 -15.55
C VAL A 84 -20.80 -6.81 -16.96
N ARG A 85 -21.95 -7.16 -17.56
CA ARG A 85 -22.06 -7.69 -18.93
C ARG A 85 -21.62 -6.71 -20.02
N ASP A 86 -21.60 -5.41 -19.73
CA ASP A 86 -21.23 -4.35 -20.66
C ASP A 86 -19.72 -4.02 -20.56
N ILE A 87 -19.01 -4.63 -19.60
CA ILE A 87 -17.56 -4.54 -19.49
C ILE A 87 -16.93 -5.64 -20.35
N ALA A 88 -16.08 -5.24 -21.29
CA ALA A 88 -15.32 -6.18 -22.10
C ALA A 88 -14.46 -7.09 -21.21
N THR A 89 -14.47 -8.39 -21.48
CA THR A 89 -13.72 -9.40 -20.69
C THR A 89 -12.24 -9.05 -20.55
N THR A 90 -11.62 -8.51 -21.61
CA THR A 90 -10.23 -8.06 -21.61
C THR A 90 -10.00 -6.87 -20.67
N SER A 91 -10.95 -5.93 -20.63
CA SER A 91 -10.87 -4.75 -19.78
C SER A 91 -11.09 -5.11 -18.31
N MET A 92 -12.02 -6.02 -18.02
CA MET A 92 -12.17 -6.59 -16.68
C MET A 92 -10.88 -7.29 -16.22
N PHE A 93 -10.24 -8.07 -17.11
CA PHE A 93 -8.96 -8.72 -16.81
C PHE A 93 -7.87 -7.69 -16.46
N GLN A 94 -7.73 -6.64 -17.27
CA GLN A 94 -6.77 -5.56 -17.04
C GLN A 94 -7.02 -4.83 -15.73
N LEU A 95 -8.29 -4.53 -15.40
CA LEU A 95 -8.66 -3.93 -14.12
C LEU A 95 -8.22 -4.81 -12.94
N CYS A 96 -8.48 -6.12 -13.02
CA CYS A 96 -8.11 -7.06 -11.97
C CYS A 96 -6.58 -7.21 -11.84
N GLU A 97 -5.87 -7.19 -12.97
CA GLU A 97 -4.40 -7.18 -12.99
C GLU A 97 -3.84 -5.89 -12.36
N ALA A 98 -4.46 -4.73 -12.63
CA ALA A 98 -4.06 -3.45 -12.05
C ALA A 98 -4.25 -3.44 -10.52
N ILE A 99 -5.40 -3.88 -10.02
CA ILE A 99 -5.67 -4.02 -8.58
C ILE A 99 -4.67 -4.98 -7.92
N ALA A 100 -4.46 -6.17 -8.52
CA ALA A 100 -3.48 -7.11 -8.01
C ALA A 100 -2.07 -6.49 -7.98
N THR A 101 -1.68 -5.79 -9.04
CA THR A 101 -0.37 -5.13 -9.12
C THR A 101 -0.18 -4.08 -8.04
N ASP A 102 -1.17 -3.23 -7.76
CA ASP A 102 -1.05 -2.24 -6.66
C ASP A 102 -1.00 -2.93 -5.29
N ILE A 103 -1.73 -4.03 -5.08
CA ILE A 103 -1.64 -4.81 -3.84
C ILE A 103 -0.25 -5.44 -3.66
N PHE A 104 0.35 -5.98 -4.73
CA PHE A 104 1.70 -6.53 -4.68
C PHE A 104 2.74 -5.43 -4.43
N HIS A 105 2.60 -4.29 -5.10
CA HIS A 105 3.47 -3.13 -4.89
C HIS A 105 3.39 -2.62 -3.43
N ALA A 106 2.18 -2.54 -2.88
CA ALA A 106 1.94 -2.20 -1.48
C ALA A 106 2.57 -3.18 -0.49
N ALA A 107 2.66 -4.45 -0.87
CA ALA A 107 3.34 -5.49 -0.11
C ALA A 107 4.86 -5.46 -0.28
N GLY A 108 5.41 -4.50 -1.04
CA GLY A 108 6.84 -4.42 -1.36
C GLY A 108 7.33 -5.55 -2.26
N ILE A 109 6.45 -6.14 -3.07
CA ILE A 109 6.76 -7.27 -3.96
C ILE A 109 6.57 -6.83 -5.40
N HIS A 110 7.64 -6.90 -6.19
CA HIS A 110 7.51 -6.68 -7.62
C HIS A 110 6.93 -7.91 -8.31
N LYS A 111 6.18 -7.69 -9.40
CA LYS A 111 5.55 -8.78 -10.18
C LYS A 111 6.55 -9.88 -10.58
N HIS A 112 7.79 -9.51 -10.90
CA HIS A 112 8.85 -10.44 -11.30
C HIS A 112 9.41 -11.28 -10.14
N ASP A 113 9.22 -10.86 -8.89
CA ASP A 113 9.66 -11.61 -7.70
C ASP A 113 8.69 -12.75 -7.35
N ALA A 114 7.43 -12.66 -7.80
CA ALA A 114 6.39 -13.63 -7.49
C ALA A 114 5.45 -13.90 -8.70
N PRO A 115 5.99 -14.33 -9.86
CA PRO A 115 5.20 -14.50 -11.08
C PRO A 115 4.14 -15.60 -10.93
N GLU A 116 4.43 -16.68 -10.20
CA GLU A 116 3.44 -17.75 -9.93
C GLU A 116 2.25 -17.21 -9.15
N SER A 117 2.48 -16.45 -8.08
CA SER A 117 1.42 -15.90 -7.24
C SER A 117 0.63 -14.84 -8.01
N SER A 118 1.31 -13.95 -8.73
CA SER A 118 0.65 -12.92 -9.56
C SER A 118 -0.24 -13.55 -10.63
N ASN A 119 0.30 -14.48 -11.41
CA ASN A 119 -0.46 -15.18 -12.45
C ASN A 119 -1.64 -15.95 -11.85
N SER A 120 -1.43 -16.61 -10.71
CA SER A 120 -2.49 -17.38 -10.06
C SER A 120 -3.65 -16.50 -9.58
N VAL A 121 -3.37 -15.30 -9.05
CA VAL A 121 -4.39 -14.30 -8.71
C VAL A 121 -5.15 -13.88 -9.97
N THR A 122 -4.45 -13.44 -11.01
CA THR A 122 -5.08 -12.91 -12.23
C THR A 122 -5.90 -13.98 -12.97
N THR A 123 -5.35 -15.18 -13.12
CA THR A 123 -6.05 -16.33 -13.73
C THR A 123 -7.29 -16.70 -12.94
N ARG A 124 -7.24 -16.64 -11.60
CA ARG A 124 -8.41 -16.99 -10.80
C ARG A 124 -9.54 -15.97 -10.95
N VAL A 125 -9.21 -14.68 -10.95
CA VAL A 125 -10.20 -13.64 -11.17
C VAL A 125 -10.81 -13.77 -12.57
N HIS A 126 -9.99 -14.08 -13.57
CA HIS A 126 -10.44 -14.34 -14.94
C HIS A 126 -11.37 -15.54 -15.07
N ASN A 127 -10.95 -16.71 -14.56
CA ASN A 127 -11.75 -17.94 -14.60
C ASN A 127 -13.08 -17.78 -13.85
N HIS A 128 -13.09 -16.92 -12.84
CA HIS A 128 -14.27 -16.67 -12.07
C HIS A 128 -15.30 -15.82 -12.82
N ALA A 129 -14.86 -14.78 -13.54
CA ALA A 129 -15.74 -13.98 -14.40
C ALA A 129 -16.49 -14.88 -15.41
N HIS A 130 -15.79 -15.81 -16.04
CA HIS A 130 -16.39 -16.77 -16.98
C HIS A 130 -17.34 -17.79 -16.33
N ARG A 131 -17.08 -18.21 -15.08
CA ARG A 131 -17.95 -19.14 -14.35
C ARG A 131 -19.30 -18.53 -13.97
N VAL A 132 -19.37 -17.20 -13.80
CA VAL A 132 -20.64 -16.53 -13.50
C VAL A 132 -21.56 -16.58 -14.72
N GLU A 133 -21.01 -16.44 -15.92
CA GLU A 133 -21.78 -16.50 -17.18
C GLU A 133 -22.21 -17.93 -17.55
N SER A 134 -21.41 -18.93 -17.19
CA SER A 134 -21.60 -20.33 -17.60
C SER A 134 -22.23 -21.20 -16.51
N HIS A 135 -23.31 -20.74 -15.86
CA HIS A 135 -24.09 -21.46 -14.83
C HIS A 135 -24.74 -22.80 -15.29
N GLU A 136 -24.16 -23.49 -16.26
CA GLU A 136 -24.45 -24.90 -16.55
C GLU A 136 -23.80 -25.81 -15.50
N ILE A 137 -24.62 -26.04 -14.48
CA ILE A 137 -24.75 -27.17 -13.56
C ILE A 137 -24.02 -28.45 -14.07
N THR A 138 -22.70 -28.50 -13.94
CA THR A 138 -21.97 -29.77 -13.96
C THR A 138 -21.15 -29.84 -12.67
N GLY A 139 -21.73 -30.52 -11.68
CA GLY A 139 -21.35 -30.56 -10.26
C GLY A 139 -20.02 -31.25 -9.94
N GLY A 140 -18.94 -30.87 -10.62
CA GLY A 140 -17.57 -31.24 -10.28
C GLY A 140 -16.84 -30.08 -9.61
N TYR A 141 -17.15 -29.80 -8.35
CA TYR A 141 -16.29 -28.91 -7.55
C TYR A 141 -14.97 -29.66 -7.29
N ARG A 142 -13.97 -29.44 -8.16
CA ARG A 142 -12.59 -29.64 -7.71
C ARG A 142 -12.37 -28.69 -6.54
N GLU A 143 -12.01 -29.23 -5.39
CA GLU A 143 -11.49 -28.46 -4.26
C GLU A 143 -10.15 -27.85 -4.69
N ASP A 144 -10.22 -26.76 -5.44
CA ASP A 144 -9.06 -25.93 -5.70
C ASP A 144 -8.79 -25.17 -4.39
N TYR A 145 -7.94 -25.77 -3.56
CA TYR A 145 -7.54 -25.22 -2.27
C TYR A 145 -7.16 -23.75 -2.40
N LEU A 146 -7.85 -22.87 -1.66
CA LEU A 146 -7.60 -21.43 -1.66
C LEU A 146 -6.21 -21.10 -1.13
N HIS A 147 -5.41 -20.45 -1.98
CA HIS A 147 -4.14 -19.85 -1.57
C HIS A 147 -4.39 -18.78 -0.49
N PRO A 148 -3.67 -18.81 0.65
CA PRO A 148 -3.79 -17.77 1.67
C PRO A 148 -3.58 -16.34 1.16
N SER A 149 -2.61 -16.10 0.27
CA SER A 149 -2.40 -14.78 -0.33
C SER A 149 -3.62 -14.35 -1.15
N HIS A 150 -4.28 -15.27 -1.87
CA HIS A 150 -5.47 -14.91 -2.64
C HIS A 150 -6.59 -14.45 -1.73
N VAL A 151 -6.81 -15.13 -0.60
CA VAL A 151 -7.84 -14.72 0.37
C VAL A 151 -7.52 -13.32 0.89
N MET A 152 -6.27 -13.07 1.28
CA MET A 152 -5.83 -11.77 1.79
C MET A 152 -5.93 -10.66 0.72
N ILE A 153 -5.52 -10.94 -0.51
CA ILE A 153 -5.63 -10.03 -1.65
C ILE A 153 -7.09 -9.71 -1.95
N SER A 154 -7.96 -10.72 -1.98
CA SER A 154 -9.40 -10.53 -2.17
C SER A 154 -10.01 -9.69 -1.04
N MET A 155 -9.57 -9.90 0.21
CA MET A 155 -10.02 -9.08 1.33
C MET A 155 -9.54 -7.64 1.22
N ILE A 156 -8.30 -7.39 0.78
CA ILE A 156 -7.81 -6.02 0.52
C ILE A 156 -8.63 -5.39 -0.59
N ALA A 157 -8.83 -6.09 -1.71
CA ALA A 157 -9.63 -5.59 -2.82
C ALA A 157 -11.04 -5.20 -2.35
N ALA A 158 -11.69 -6.07 -1.57
CA ALA A 158 -12.99 -5.83 -0.98
C ALA A 158 -13.03 -4.59 -0.06
N ILE A 159 -12.07 -4.47 0.87
CA ILE A 159 -12.14 -3.47 1.93
C ILE A 159 -11.50 -2.14 1.52
N ALA A 160 -10.33 -2.15 0.90
CA ALA A 160 -9.57 -0.96 0.60
C ALA A 160 -10.02 -0.28 -0.71
N TYR A 161 -10.31 -1.07 -1.74
CA TYR A 161 -10.70 -0.51 -3.05
C TYR A 161 -12.21 -0.40 -3.13
N ARG A 162 -12.92 -1.50 -2.85
CA ARG A 162 -14.38 -1.50 -2.85
C ARG A 162 -14.96 -0.99 -1.55
N LYS A 163 -14.19 -0.38 -0.65
CA LYS A 163 -14.66 0.28 0.58
C LYS A 163 -15.64 -0.55 1.45
N LEU A 164 -15.67 -1.89 1.34
CA LEU A 164 -16.67 -2.74 1.99
C LEU A 164 -16.56 -2.63 3.51
N ARG A 165 -17.70 -2.35 4.14
CA ARG A 165 -17.82 -2.21 5.59
C ARG A 165 -18.92 -3.14 6.10
N PRO A 166 -18.61 -4.10 6.99
CA PRO A 166 -19.65 -4.85 7.68
C PRO A 166 -20.38 -3.90 8.64
N HIS A 167 -21.67 -3.69 8.39
CA HIS A 167 -22.48 -2.76 9.18
C HIS A 167 -23.27 -3.45 10.30
N THR A 168 -23.36 -4.78 10.30
CA THR A 168 -24.19 -5.51 11.26
C THR A 168 -23.34 -6.17 12.34
N ARG A 169 -23.73 -6.00 13.61
CA ARG A 169 -23.11 -6.71 14.74
C ARG A 169 -23.17 -8.23 14.58
N GLU A 170 -24.20 -8.73 13.88
CA GLU A 170 -24.35 -10.14 13.56
C GLU A 170 -23.23 -10.66 12.67
N PHE A 171 -22.75 -9.87 11.70
CA PHE A 171 -21.61 -10.24 10.87
C PHE A 171 -20.37 -10.53 11.71
N PHE A 172 -20.01 -9.61 12.62
CA PHE A 172 -18.83 -9.76 13.47
C PHE A 172 -18.94 -10.98 14.39
N ARG A 173 -20.14 -11.25 14.93
CA ARG A 173 -20.39 -12.44 15.76
C ARG A 173 -20.30 -13.74 14.96
N LYS A 174 -20.80 -13.76 13.72
CA LYS A 174 -20.74 -14.95 12.85
C LYS A 174 -19.34 -15.22 12.31
N ASN A 175 -18.49 -14.19 12.24
CA ASN A 175 -17.17 -14.24 11.63
C ASN A 175 -16.07 -13.87 12.63
N GLU A 176 -16.19 -14.30 13.89
CA GLU A 176 -15.25 -13.97 14.97
C GLU A 176 -13.79 -14.27 14.60
N ASP A 177 -13.52 -15.41 13.96
CA ASP A 177 -12.17 -15.78 13.53
C ASP A 177 -11.58 -14.80 12.52
N LEU A 178 -12.40 -14.26 11.62
CA LEU A 178 -11.97 -13.29 10.63
C LEU A 178 -11.64 -11.95 11.30
N VAL A 179 -12.50 -11.50 12.22
CA VAL A 179 -12.27 -10.28 13.03
C VAL A 179 -10.99 -10.43 13.84
N LYS A 180 -10.77 -11.59 14.44
CA LYS A 180 -9.57 -11.89 15.20
C LYS A 180 -8.32 -11.88 14.33
N VAL A 181 -8.33 -12.57 13.19
CA VAL A 181 -7.17 -12.65 12.29
C VAL A 181 -6.84 -11.27 11.70
N PHE A 182 -7.83 -10.54 11.19
CA PHE A 182 -7.59 -9.32 10.42
C PHE A 182 -7.68 -8.02 11.22
N GLY A 183 -8.41 -8.02 12.34
CA GLY A 183 -8.49 -6.91 13.27
C GLY A 183 -7.43 -7.01 14.36
N GLU A 184 -7.50 -8.04 15.21
CA GLU A 184 -6.64 -8.14 16.40
C GLU A 184 -5.20 -8.55 16.04
N LEU A 185 -5.03 -9.54 15.16
CA LEU A 185 -3.73 -10.13 14.83
C LEU A 185 -3.05 -9.49 13.61
N ASN A 186 -3.68 -8.47 13.03
CA ASN A 186 -3.18 -7.76 11.84
C ASN A 186 -2.72 -8.73 10.73
N GLY A 187 -3.57 -9.69 10.38
CA GLY A 187 -3.27 -10.74 9.42
C GLY A 187 -2.68 -10.20 8.12
N ILE A 188 -3.10 -9.01 7.69
CA ILE A 188 -2.66 -8.38 6.44
C ILE A 188 -1.17 -8.01 6.40
N GLN A 189 -0.54 -7.79 7.55
CA GLN A 189 0.91 -7.57 7.65
C GLN A 189 1.72 -8.76 7.13
N TRP A 190 1.13 -9.96 7.14
CA TRP A 190 1.78 -11.19 6.68
C TRP A 190 1.62 -11.47 5.19
N LEU A 191 0.94 -10.60 4.44
CA LEU A 191 0.74 -10.78 3.00
C LEU A 191 2.07 -10.93 2.23
N PRO A 192 3.10 -10.09 2.46
CA PRO A 192 4.36 -10.22 1.73
C PRO A 192 5.00 -11.60 1.93
N ILE A 193 4.93 -12.11 3.16
CA ILE A 193 5.48 -13.41 3.53
C ILE A 193 4.70 -14.53 2.85
N ALA A 194 3.37 -14.47 2.89
CA ALA A 194 2.50 -15.45 2.26
C ALA A 194 2.70 -15.57 0.75
N ILE A 195 2.97 -14.44 0.07
CA ILE A 195 3.30 -14.40 -1.36
C ILE A 195 4.67 -15.04 -1.62
N GLN A 196 5.70 -14.65 -0.85
CA GLN A 196 7.08 -15.09 -1.08
C GLN A 196 7.29 -16.60 -0.84
N VAL A 197 6.61 -17.18 0.15
CA VAL A 197 6.78 -18.62 0.47
C VAL A 197 5.82 -19.54 -0.29
N TRP A 198 4.89 -18.97 -1.06
CA TRP A 198 3.84 -19.72 -1.75
C TRP A 198 4.39 -20.86 -2.60
N ALA A 199 5.40 -20.59 -3.42
CA ALA A 199 5.95 -21.59 -4.33
C ALA A 199 6.40 -22.86 -3.60
N LYS A 200 6.81 -22.74 -2.33
CA LYS A 200 7.25 -23.87 -1.48
C LYS A 200 6.09 -24.49 -0.70
N VAL A 201 5.28 -23.68 -0.05
CA VAL A 201 4.24 -24.15 0.89
C VAL A 201 2.97 -24.60 0.15
N LYS A 202 2.71 -24.02 -1.02
CA LYS A 202 1.47 -24.15 -1.78
C LYS A 202 0.28 -23.91 -0.85
N SER A 203 -0.83 -24.64 -1.01
CA SER A 203 -2.04 -24.46 -0.20
C SER A 203 -1.96 -25.04 1.21
N SER A 204 -0.76 -25.37 1.70
CA SER A 204 -0.57 -25.95 3.03
C SER A 204 -0.63 -24.87 4.11
N PRO A 205 -1.19 -25.16 5.30
CA PRO A 205 -1.03 -24.28 6.45
C PRO A 205 0.44 -24.24 6.89
N PHE A 206 0.87 -23.08 7.38
CA PHE A 206 2.18 -22.88 7.96
C PHE A 206 2.11 -22.08 9.26
N ALA A 207 3.09 -22.29 10.13
CA ALA A 207 3.35 -21.45 11.29
C ALA A 207 4.49 -20.48 10.98
N ILE A 208 4.51 -19.36 11.69
CA ILE A 208 5.54 -18.33 11.55
C ILE A 208 6.51 -18.44 12.72
N GLU A 209 7.80 -18.45 12.41
CA GLU A 209 8.89 -18.33 13.37
C GLU A 209 9.60 -17.00 13.11
N LEU A 210 9.70 -16.16 14.13
CA LEU A 210 10.33 -14.85 13.99
C LEU A 210 11.84 -14.93 14.23
N ASP A 211 12.63 -14.44 13.27
CA ASP A 211 14.09 -14.30 13.37
C ASP A 211 14.52 -12.97 12.75
N GLN A 212 15.08 -12.08 13.58
CA GLN A 212 15.52 -10.74 13.18
C GLN A 212 16.71 -10.77 12.20
N ASN A 213 17.47 -11.87 12.16
CA ASN A 213 18.59 -12.02 11.23
C ASN A 213 18.14 -12.53 9.86
N CYS A 214 16.86 -12.87 9.71
CA CYS A 214 16.32 -13.44 8.50
C CYS A 214 16.16 -12.36 7.42
N GLN A 215 17.00 -12.43 6.37
CA GLN A 215 16.93 -11.49 5.24
C GLN A 215 15.73 -11.77 4.31
N LYS A 216 15.37 -13.05 4.14
CA LYS A 216 14.26 -13.50 3.28
C LYS A 216 13.52 -14.65 3.94
N PRO A 217 12.19 -14.76 3.78
CA PRO A 217 11.40 -15.83 4.40
C PRO A 217 11.87 -17.22 3.94
N VAL A 218 12.06 -18.13 4.90
CA VAL A 218 12.47 -19.51 4.64
C VAL A 218 11.41 -20.48 5.13
N ALA A 219 10.77 -21.19 4.19
CA ALA A 219 9.86 -22.27 4.49
C ALA A 219 10.62 -23.60 4.65
N LYS A 220 10.44 -24.27 5.79
CA LYS A 220 10.94 -25.61 6.10
C LYS A 220 9.80 -26.50 6.56
N PHE A 221 9.83 -27.78 6.22
CA PHE A 221 8.86 -28.75 6.71
C PHE A 221 9.40 -29.40 7.99
N GLN A 222 8.69 -29.28 9.11
CA GLN A 222 9.16 -29.74 10.41
C GLN A 222 8.07 -30.49 11.17
N LYS A 223 8.47 -31.46 12.00
CA LYS A 223 7.56 -32.16 12.91
C LYS A 223 7.54 -31.44 14.26
N VAL A 224 6.41 -30.80 14.58
CA VAL A 224 6.18 -30.08 15.85
C VAL A 224 5.08 -30.84 16.62
N ASN A 225 5.38 -31.26 17.84
CA ASN A 225 4.45 -32.04 18.69
C ASN A 225 3.84 -33.26 17.97
N GLY A 226 4.65 -33.96 17.17
CA GLY A 226 4.22 -35.14 16.41
C GLY A 226 3.48 -34.84 15.10
N LYS A 227 3.12 -33.59 14.83
CA LYS A 227 2.45 -33.15 13.60
C LYS A 227 3.44 -32.53 12.63
N SER A 228 3.39 -32.91 11.36
CA SER A 228 4.21 -32.28 10.33
C SER A 228 3.55 -30.99 9.85
N LEU A 229 4.27 -29.88 9.92
CA LEU A 229 3.79 -28.55 9.58
C LEU A 229 4.90 -27.77 8.85
N TRP A 230 4.50 -26.88 7.95
CA TRP A 230 5.42 -25.89 7.39
C TRP A 230 5.74 -24.83 8.44
N ILE A 231 7.01 -24.58 8.69
CA ILE A 231 7.50 -23.47 9.51
C ILE A 231 8.13 -22.46 8.57
N VAL A 232 7.64 -21.23 8.60
CA VAL A 232 8.18 -20.11 7.85
C VAL A 232 8.96 -19.23 8.81
N THR A 233 10.28 -19.32 8.74
CA THR A 233 11.17 -18.45 9.50
C THR A 233 11.30 -17.12 8.75
N THR A 234 11.04 -16.00 9.40
CA THR A 234 11.09 -14.67 8.77
C THR A 234 11.31 -13.55 9.79
N LYS A 235 11.75 -12.37 9.33
CA LYS A 235 11.74 -11.16 10.14
C LYS A 235 10.31 -10.62 10.26
N MET A 236 10.06 -9.77 11.25
CA MET A 236 8.79 -9.05 11.33
C MET A 236 8.63 -8.20 10.05
N PRO A 237 7.52 -8.34 9.29
CA PRO A 237 7.27 -7.49 8.13
C PRO A 237 7.07 -6.05 8.56
N ASP A 238 7.39 -5.12 7.67
CA ASP A 238 7.05 -3.70 7.87
C ASP A 238 5.52 -3.52 7.92
N VAL A 239 5.08 -2.41 8.51
CA VAL A 239 3.67 -2.06 8.64
C VAL A 239 3.04 -1.98 7.24
N ASN A 240 1.94 -2.71 7.04
CA ASN A 240 1.24 -2.74 5.76
C ASN A 240 0.39 -1.48 5.60
N LYS A 241 0.43 -0.82 4.42
CA LYS A 241 -0.35 0.41 4.14
C LYS A 241 -1.87 0.22 4.35
N TYR A 242 -2.37 -1.01 4.28
CA TYR A 242 -3.79 -1.34 4.49
C TYR A 242 -4.17 -1.59 5.95
N GLU A 243 -3.21 -1.62 6.88
CA GLU A 243 -3.47 -1.93 8.29
C GLU A 243 -4.53 -1.01 8.90
N GLU A 244 -4.42 0.31 8.69
CA GLU A 244 -5.36 1.28 9.25
C GLU A 244 -6.77 1.08 8.70
N VAL A 245 -6.90 0.78 7.40
CA VAL A 245 -8.19 0.50 6.76
C VAL A 245 -8.84 -0.73 7.39
N PHE A 246 -8.08 -1.81 7.56
CA PHE A 246 -8.57 -3.05 8.16
C PHE A 246 -8.93 -2.87 9.63
N ARG A 247 -8.12 -2.13 10.38
CA ARG A 247 -8.39 -1.80 11.79
C ARG A 247 -9.67 -1.00 11.93
N GLY A 248 -9.91 -0.01 11.06
CA GLY A 248 -11.15 0.76 11.03
C GLY A 248 -12.39 -0.09 10.71
N VAL A 249 -12.21 -1.16 9.92
CA VAL A 249 -13.30 -2.05 9.51
C VAL A 249 -13.59 -3.16 10.54
N PHE A 250 -12.55 -3.78 11.10
CA PHE A 250 -12.69 -4.93 12.01
C PHE A 250 -12.61 -4.59 13.50
N CYS A 251 -12.07 -3.42 13.86
CA CYS A 251 -11.97 -2.95 15.24
C CYS A 251 -12.62 -1.55 15.41
N PRO A 252 -13.90 -1.37 15.04
CA PRO A 252 -14.55 -0.05 15.08
C PRO A 252 -14.60 0.55 16.50
N GLU A 253 -14.66 -0.30 17.53
CA GLU A 253 -14.74 0.12 18.94
C GLU A 253 -13.49 0.88 19.40
N VAL A 254 -12.32 0.61 18.81
CA VAL A 254 -11.07 1.31 19.16
C VAL A 254 -11.06 2.74 18.61
N SER A 255 -11.83 3.01 17.55
CA SER A 255 -11.82 4.31 16.87
C SER A 255 -12.78 5.34 17.50
N ALA A 256 -13.76 4.89 18.30
CA ALA A 256 -14.77 5.76 18.91
C ALA A 256 -14.34 6.38 20.26
N ALA A 257 -13.28 5.87 20.89
CA ALA A 257 -12.65 6.56 22.00
C ALA A 257 -11.76 7.66 21.41
N GLY A 258 -12.36 8.83 21.14
CA GLY A 258 -11.59 10.06 20.94
C GLY A 258 -10.58 10.24 22.08
N PRO A 259 -9.54 11.07 21.91
CA PRO A 259 -8.60 11.36 22.99
C PRO A 259 -9.44 11.90 24.15
N ALA A 260 -9.71 11.05 25.13
CA ALA A 260 -10.22 11.52 26.39
C ALA A 260 -9.06 12.34 26.92
N ASP A 261 -9.17 13.66 26.79
CA ASP A 261 -8.34 14.59 27.55
C ASP A 261 -8.29 13.99 28.95
N PRO A 262 -7.09 13.62 29.45
CA PRO A 262 -6.99 13.07 30.78
C PRO A 262 -7.62 14.13 31.67
N LYS A 263 -8.81 13.81 32.18
CA LYS A 263 -9.52 14.63 33.13
C LYS A 263 -8.59 14.64 34.34
N LEU A 264 -7.73 15.66 34.39
CA LEU A 264 -6.94 16.01 35.54
C LEU A 264 -7.97 16.33 36.61
N GLU A 265 -8.40 15.32 37.35
CA GLU A 265 -9.03 15.56 38.63
C GLU A 265 -7.98 16.25 39.51
N PRO A 266 -8.25 17.46 40.01
CA PRO A 266 -7.46 18.04 41.06
C PRO A 266 -7.72 17.18 42.30
N SER A 267 -6.77 16.31 42.63
CA SER A 267 -6.72 15.69 43.95
C SER A 267 -6.34 16.77 44.95
N GLU A 268 -7.35 17.49 45.45
CA GLU A 268 -7.23 18.31 46.66
C GLU A 268 -7.12 17.38 47.87
N ALA A 269 -5.91 16.90 48.13
CA ALA A 269 -5.52 16.45 49.46
C ALA A 269 -4.95 17.66 50.23
N PRO A 270 -5.49 18.00 51.42
CA PRO A 270 -4.98 19.12 52.20
C PRO A 270 -3.60 18.76 52.77
N LEU A 271 -2.55 19.44 52.29
CA LEU A 271 -1.23 19.41 52.91
C LEU A 271 -1.23 20.24 54.21
N PRO A 272 -0.57 19.77 55.27
CA PRO A 272 -0.41 20.54 56.50
C PRO A 272 0.58 21.71 56.30
N SER A 273 0.14 22.86 56.82
CA SER A 273 0.85 24.12 57.04
C SER A 273 2.33 23.96 57.45
N ILE A 274 3.22 24.52 56.63
CA ILE A 274 4.57 24.93 57.04
C ILE A 274 4.74 26.40 56.68
N GLU A 275 4.92 27.22 57.72
CA GLU A 275 5.18 28.66 57.66
C GLU A 275 6.53 29.01 57.02
N PRO A 276 6.69 30.25 56.51
CA PRO A 276 7.73 30.62 55.57
C PRO A 276 8.99 31.12 56.27
N ASN A 277 10.15 30.52 55.94
CA ASN A 277 11.43 31.10 56.30
C ASN A 277 11.92 32.02 55.18
N TYR A 278 11.78 33.31 55.42
CA TYR A 278 12.37 34.40 54.64
C TYR A 278 13.90 34.33 54.70
N THR A 279 14.57 34.33 53.54
CA THR A 279 15.94 34.81 53.39
C THR A 279 16.04 35.65 52.12
N PRO A 280 16.72 36.81 52.13
CA PRO A 280 16.51 37.85 51.13
C PRO A 280 17.48 37.77 49.93
N LYS A 281 16.92 38.11 48.76
CA LYS A 281 17.52 38.74 47.56
C LYS A 281 19.02 38.47 47.28
N ALA A 282 19.27 37.75 46.19
CA ALA A 282 20.35 38.08 45.26
C ALA A 282 19.74 38.48 43.91
N LEU A 283 20.07 39.70 43.51
CA LEU A 283 19.72 40.33 42.23
C LEU A 283 20.41 39.54 41.10
N ILE A 284 19.65 39.02 40.13
CA ILE A 284 20.23 38.55 38.87
C ILE A 284 20.05 39.68 37.85
N THR A 285 21.18 40.26 37.51
CA THR A 285 21.37 41.28 36.48
C THR A 285 21.06 40.65 35.12
N LEU A 286 20.11 41.26 34.40
CA LEU A 286 19.96 41.08 32.95
C LEU A 286 21.18 41.74 32.30
N THR A 287 22.05 40.94 31.70
CA THR A 287 23.00 41.41 30.69
C THR A 287 22.39 41.11 29.33
N ASP A 288 21.97 42.19 28.66
CA ASP A 288 21.96 42.30 27.21
C ASP A 288 23.39 42.05 26.72
N ASP A 289 23.60 40.96 25.99
CA ASP A 289 24.74 40.76 25.09
C ASP A 289 24.18 40.19 23.78
N ASP A 290 23.70 41.12 22.96
CA ASP A 290 23.82 41.06 21.50
C ASP A 290 25.33 40.94 21.17
N ASP A 291 25.75 39.84 20.53
CA ASP A 291 26.89 39.83 19.62
C ASP A 291 26.91 38.56 18.75
N GLU A 292 26.55 38.76 17.49
CA GLU A 292 27.17 38.21 16.28
C GLU A 292 27.48 36.70 16.23
N MET A 293 26.52 35.90 15.79
CA MET A 293 26.82 34.71 14.96
C MET A 293 26.63 35.05 13.48
N GLU A 294 27.66 35.68 12.89
CA GLU A 294 27.81 35.78 11.43
C GLU A 294 27.90 34.36 10.81
N GLY A 295 26.79 33.91 10.23
CA GLY A 295 26.69 33.85 8.78
C GLY A 295 27.71 33.02 8.00
N ASN A 296 27.91 31.73 8.34
CA ASN A 296 28.43 30.75 7.37
C ASN A 296 27.32 30.19 6.48
N ALA A 297 26.47 31.06 5.92
CA ALA A 297 25.49 30.69 4.91
C ALA A 297 26.24 30.50 3.58
N MET A 298 26.56 29.25 3.25
CA MET A 298 27.15 28.88 1.98
C MET A 298 26.22 29.31 0.84
N THR A 299 26.57 30.40 0.15
CA THR A 299 25.71 30.97 -0.89
C THR A 299 25.62 30.01 -2.07
N LEU A 300 24.54 30.09 -2.85
CA LEU A 300 24.37 29.31 -4.10
C LEU A 300 25.56 29.50 -5.06
N ARG A 301 26.20 30.68 -5.00
CA ARG A 301 27.40 31.02 -5.76
C ARG A 301 28.62 30.21 -5.29
N ASP A 302 28.77 30.00 -3.98
CA ASP A 302 29.84 29.20 -3.39
C ASP A 302 29.63 27.71 -3.64
N TYR A 303 28.40 27.22 -3.56
CA TYR A 303 28.05 25.85 -3.95
C TYR A 303 28.35 25.58 -5.43
N THR A 304 27.98 26.50 -6.32
CA THR A 304 28.27 26.39 -7.76
C THR A 304 29.78 26.42 -8.04
N ARG A 305 30.54 27.23 -7.28
CA ARG A 305 32.00 27.26 -7.36
C ARG A 305 32.62 25.95 -6.89
N HIS A 306 32.09 25.36 -5.82
CA HIS A 306 32.52 24.07 -5.27
C HIS A 306 32.25 22.91 -6.26
N MET A 307 31.08 22.89 -6.89
CA MET A 307 30.72 21.90 -7.91
C MET A 307 31.57 22.02 -9.19
N LYS A 308 31.97 23.24 -9.59
CA LYS A 308 32.92 23.43 -10.71
C LYS A 308 34.34 22.94 -10.39
N ILE A 309 34.76 23.00 -9.12
CA ILE A 309 36.07 22.48 -8.69
C ILE A 309 36.04 20.95 -8.66
N LEU A 310 34.95 20.34 -8.16
CA LEU A 310 34.75 18.89 -8.16
C LEU A 310 34.62 18.32 -9.59
N GLY A 311 33.91 19.01 -10.48
CA GLY A 311 33.79 18.63 -11.90
C GLY A 311 35.12 18.69 -12.68
N LYS A 312 36.11 19.48 -12.22
CA LYS A 312 37.46 19.50 -12.81
C LYS A 312 38.37 18.39 -12.29
N ARG A 313 38.04 17.74 -11.17
CA ARG A 313 38.83 16.64 -10.60
C ARG A 313 38.38 15.26 -11.09
N LEU A 314 37.20 15.14 -11.69
CA LEU A 314 36.82 13.97 -12.49
C LEU A 314 37.38 14.15 -13.91
N ALA A 315 38.71 14.04 -14.02
CA ALA A 315 39.34 13.86 -15.32
C ALA A 315 38.77 12.58 -15.95
N THR A 316 38.09 12.77 -17.07
CA THR A 316 37.62 11.75 -18.01
C THR A 316 38.59 10.57 -18.11
N PRO A 317 38.11 9.31 -18.14
CA PRO A 317 38.97 8.16 -18.41
C PRO A 317 39.71 8.40 -19.73
N ASP A 318 41.01 8.16 -19.70
CA ASP A 318 41.95 8.43 -20.78
C ASP A 318 41.37 7.99 -22.14
N ARG A 319 41.30 8.94 -23.08
CA ARG A 319 40.73 8.75 -24.42
C ARG A 319 41.44 7.61 -25.17
N ALA A 320 42.66 7.27 -24.77
CA ALA A 320 43.41 6.11 -25.22
C ALA A 320 42.78 4.78 -24.74
N VAL A 321 42.30 4.71 -23.49
CA VAL A 321 41.64 3.54 -22.91
C VAL A 321 40.28 3.30 -23.57
N ALA A 322 39.48 4.35 -23.76
CA ALA A 322 38.20 4.26 -24.46
C ALA A 322 38.37 3.83 -25.94
N ARG A 323 39.45 4.27 -26.61
CA ARG A 323 39.77 3.85 -27.98
C ARG A 323 40.32 2.41 -28.04
N ARG A 324 41.04 1.94 -27.02
CA ARG A 324 41.52 0.56 -26.93
C ARG A 324 40.34 -0.41 -26.72
N ALA A 325 39.44 -0.09 -25.78
CA ALA A 325 38.22 -0.88 -25.53
C ALA A 325 37.34 -0.99 -26.79
N ARG A 326 37.14 0.12 -27.53
CA ARG A 326 36.38 0.09 -28.79
C ARG A 326 37.04 -0.74 -29.90
N ARG A 327 38.37 -0.87 -29.92
CA ARG A 327 39.08 -1.72 -30.90
C ARG A 327 39.04 -3.20 -30.53
N GLU A 328 38.94 -3.52 -29.24
CA GLU A 328 38.71 -4.90 -28.79
C GLU A 328 37.29 -5.38 -29.09
N ILE A 329 36.28 -4.52 -28.91
CA ILE A 329 34.88 -4.87 -29.18
C ILE A 329 34.59 -5.06 -30.69
N LEU A 330 35.35 -4.40 -31.59
CA LEU A 330 35.11 -4.46 -33.04
C LEU A 330 35.85 -5.60 -33.76
N LYS A 331 36.66 -6.40 -33.07
CA LYS A 331 37.22 -7.64 -33.65
C LYS A 331 36.16 -8.73 -33.58
N LYS A 332 35.62 -9.12 -34.73
CA LYS A 332 34.66 -10.23 -34.85
C LYS A 332 35.24 -11.53 -34.25
N PRO A 333 34.40 -12.33 -33.56
CA PRO A 333 34.82 -13.58 -32.95
C PRO A 333 34.82 -14.70 -34.00
N GLY A 334 35.99 -15.27 -34.26
CA GLY A 334 36.09 -16.65 -34.72
C GLY A 334 36.25 -17.51 -33.47
N GLU A 335 35.23 -18.31 -33.17
CA GLU A 335 35.18 -19.38 -32.17
C GLU A 335 35.59 -19.02 -30.73
N VAL A 336 34.62 -19.11 -29.81
CA VAL A 336 34.70 -19.84 -28.51
C VAL A 336 33.51 -19.40 -27.64
N GLN A 337 33.07 -20.35 -26.81
CA GLN A 337 31.82 -20.53 -26.10
C GLN A 337 31.43 -19.46 -25.06
N GLU A 338 30.12 -19.42 -24.80
CA GLU A 338 29.43 -19.16 -23.52
C GLU A 338 29.99 -18.12 -22.56
N GLN A 339 29.37 -16.93 -22.54
CA GLN A 339 28.74 -16.31 -21.35
C GLN A 339 28.27 -14.89 -21.69
N GLN A 340 26.95 -14.70 -21.78
CA GLN A 340 26.34 -13.37 -21.84
C GLN A 340 26.16 -12.86 -20.40
N VAL A 341 26.91 -11.81 -20.05
CA VAL A 341 26.56 -10.89 -18.98
C VAL A 341 26.09 -9.62 -19.67
N GLU A 342 24.78 -9.42 -19.66
CA GLU A 342 24.12 -8.23 -20.17
C GLU A 342 24.19 -7.13 -19.09
N GLU A 343 25.08 -6.16 -19.28
CA GLU A 343 25.16 -4.96 -18.43
C GLU A 343 24.00 -4.03 -18.82
N ILE A 344 22.87 -4.21 -18.15
CA ILE A 344 21.67 -3.39 -18.29
C ILE A 344 21.93 -2.04 -17.60
N GLY A 345 22.24 -1.01 -18.40
CA GLY A 345 22.09 0.37 -17.96
C GLY A 345 20.61 0.70 -17.69
N PRO A 346 20.28 1.63 -16.77
CA PRO A 346 18.91 1.92 -16.40
C PRO A 346 18.07 2.34 -17.63
N PRO A 347 16.78 1.95 -17.70
CA PRO A 347 15.91 2.22 -18.85
C PRO A 347 15.85 3.72 -19.15
N LYS A 348 16.03 4.08 -20.43
CA LYS A 348 15.98 5.46 -20.93
C LYS A 348 14.66 6.20 -20.63
N GLU A 349 13.60 5.46 -20.31
CA GLU A 349 12.26 6.00 -20.05
C GLU A 349 12.15 6.79 -18.73
N TYR A 350 13.08 6.61 -17.78
CA TYR A 350 13.09 7.36 -16.52
C TYR A 350 13.60 8.81 -16.65
N PHE A 351 14.29 9.17 -17.73
CA PHE A 351 14.87 10.51 -17.87
C PHE A 351 13.89 11.55 -18.43
N ASP A 352 12.84 11.12 -19.15
CA ASP A 352 11.86 12.04 -19.73
C ASP A 352 10.74 12.43 -18.74
N SER A 353 10.49 11.63 -17.71
CA SER A 353 9.47 11.91 -16.69
C SER A 353 9.78 13.16 -15.86
N TYR A 354 11.05 13.37 -15.50
CA TYR A 354 11.45 14.52 -14.67
C TYR A 354 11.24 15.86 -15.39
N THR A 355 11.59 15.94 -16.67
CA THR A 355 11.43 17.18 -17.45
C THR A 355 9.96 17.56 -17.55
N HIS A 356 9.09 16.58 -17.81
CA HIS A 356 7.64 16.81 -17.87
C HIS A 356 7.07 17.24 -16.52
N LEU A 357 7.40 16.52 -15.43
CA LEU A 357 6.92 16.86 -14.08
C LEU A 357 7.41 18.24 -13.63
N LYS A 358 8.64 18.62 -13.99
CA LYS A 358 9.19 19.95 -13.72
C LYS A 358 8.43 21.06 -14.45
N ASP A 359 8.03 20.85 -15.69
CA ASP A 359 7.28 21.84 -16.46
C ASP A 359 5.86 22.03 -15.91
N VAL A 360 5.19 20.94 -15.52
CA VAL A 360 3.88 21.00 -14.84
C VAL A 360 4.01 21.73 -13.51
N TRP A 361 5.04 21.41 -12.72
CA TRP A 361 5.32 22.08 -11.44
C TRP A 361 5.50 23.59 -11.61
N LYS A 362 6.34 24.00 -12.57
CA LYS A 362 6.54 25.43 -12.90
C LYS A 362 5.26 26.11 -13.35
N THR A 363 4.42 25.42 -14.11
CA THR A 363 3.14 25.95 -14.58
C THR A 363 2.19 26.22 -13.40
N CYS A 364 2.16 25.35 -12.39
CA CYS A 364 1.39 25.61 -11.16
C CYS A 364 1.87 26.87 -10.44
N LEU A 365 3.19 27.00 -10.25
CA LEU A 365 3.80 28.18 -9.62
C LEU A 365 3.46 29.47 -10.39
N GLN A 366 3.70 29.49 -11.70
CA GLN A 366 3.44 30.68 -12.55
C GLN A 366 1.97 31.14 -12.54
N ASN A 367 1.02 30.24 -12.31
CA ASN A 367 -0.40 30.57 -12.21
C ASN A 367 -0.83 30.97 -10.79
N GLY A 368 0.08 31.06 -9.82
CA GLY A 368 -0.22 31.36 -8.42
C GLY A 368 -1.03 30.26 -7.73
N VAL A 369 -0.98 29.03 -8.23
CA VAL A 369 -1.72 27.89 -7.66
C VAL A 369 -0.79 27.06 -6.79
N SER A 370 -1.24 26.69 -5.60
CA SER A 370 -0.52 25.76 -4.73
C SER A 370 -0.29 24.42 -5.43
N ILE A 371 0.90 23.83 -5.29
CA ILE A 371 1.21 22.53 -5.88
C ILE A 371 0.25 21.45 -5.36
N PRO A 372 -0.53 20.78 -6.23
CA PRO A 372 -1.46 19.73 -5.80
C PRO A 372 -0.76 18.53 -5.14
N ASN A 373 -1.36 17.93 -4.11
CA ASN A 373 -0.81 16.76 -3.43
C ASN A 373 -0.58 15.56 -4.37
N SER A 374 -1.45 15.37 -5.36
CA SER A 374 -1.26 14.32 -6.37
C SER A 374 0.02 14.50 -7.18
N LEU A 375 0.39 15.74 -7.52
CA LEU A 375 1.64 16.04 -8.22
C LEU A 375 2.86 15.80 -7.32
N ARG A 376 2.76 16.09 -6.01
CA ARG A 376 3.83 15.78 -5.05
C ARG A 376 4.08 14.28 -4.96
N ILE A 377 3.02 13.47 -4.85
CA ILE A 377 3.12 12.00 -4.81
C ILE A 377 3.77 11.46 -6.10
N LEU A 378 3.39 11.99 -7.26
CA LEU A 378 4.00 11.61 -8.54
C LEU A 378 5.49 11.97 -8.60
N VAL A 379 5.86 13.16 -8.11
CA VAL A 379 7.26 13.60 -8.05
C VAL A 379 8.07 12.71 -7.12
N ASP A 380 7.56 12.39 -5.92
CA ASP A 380 8.25 11.51 -4.97
C ASP A 380 8.44 10.09 -5.52
N HIS A 381 7.48 9.60 -6.31
CA HIS A 381 7.53 8.27 -6.88
C HIS A 381 8.45 8.16 -8.11
N HIS A 382 8.47 9.20 -8.96
CA HIS A 382 9.14 9.14 -10.27
C HIS A 382 10.46 9.92 -10.33
N CYS A 383 10.77 10.75 -9.34
CA CYS A 383 11.99 11.55 -9.31
C CYS A 383 12.99 11.02 -8.27
N THR A 384 14.28 11.17 -8.57
CA THR A 384 15.33 10.96 -7.58
C THR A 384 15.24 12.00 -6.46
N PRO A 385 15.76 11.71 -5.24
CA PRO A 385 15.73 12.67 -4.14
C PRO A 385 16.34 14.03 -4.45
N SER A 386 17.37 14.09 -5.31
CA SER A 386 17.99 15.35 -5.75
C SER A 386 17.07 16.16 -6.69
N GLN A 387 16.26 15.48 -7.50
CA GLN A 387 15.26 16.10 -8.35
C GLN A 387 14.06 16.63 -7.54
N VAL A 388 13.58 15.87 -6.55
CA VAL A 388 12.54 16.29 -5.59
C VAL A 388 13.00 17.54 -4.83
N PHE A 389 14.24 17.51 -4.32
CA PHE A 389 14.84 18.66 -3.65
C PHE A 389 14.86 19.91 -4.55
N HIS A 390 15.29 19.78 -5.81
CA HIS A 390 15.32 20.90 -6.75
C HIS A 390 13.93 21.50 -7.02
N LEU A 391 12.88 20.68 -7.13
CA LEU A 391 11.51 21.17 -7.31
C LEU A 391 10.97 21.88 -6.06
N THR A 392 11.34 21.39 -4.88
CA THR A 392 10.97 22.01 -3.60
C THR A 392 11.64 23.37 -3.41
N GLU A 393 12.92 23.50 -3.80
CA GLU A 393 13.62 24.78 -3.75
C GLU A 393 13.04 25.80 -4.75
N LEU A 394 12.64 25.36 -5.95
CA LEU A 394 11.93 26.21 -6.92
C LEU A 394 10.60 26.74 -6.37
N GLU A 395 9.86 25.91 -5.62
CA GLU A 395 8.62 26.33 -4.96
C GLU A 395 8.89 27.40 -3.89
N LYS A 396 9.90 27.21 -3.04
CA LYS A 396 10.28 28.20 -2.02
C LYS A 396 10.75 29.51 -2.62
N GLU A 397 11.55 29.47 -3.68
CA GLU A 397 12.02 30.67 -4.39
C GLU A 397 10.84 31.50 -4.89
N HIS A 398 9.86 30.84 -5.52
CA HIS A 398 8.66 31.50 -5.99
C HIS A 398 7.79 32.09 -4.86
N GLN A 399 7.68 31.39 -3.72
CA GLN A 399 6.98 31.93 -2.55
C GLN A 399 7.65 33.20 -2.01
N MET A 400 8.99 33.24 -1.96
CA MET A 400 9.74 34.43 -1.55
C MET A 400 9.55 35.60 -2.54
N GLU A 401 9.52 35.34 -3.85
CA GLU A 401 9.25 36.39 -4.85
C GLU A 401 7.85 37.01 -4.67
N MET A 402 6.84 36.18 -4.43
CA MET A 402 5.46 36.63 -4.20
C MET A 402 5.31 37.46 -2.92
N GLU A 403 6.14 37.22 -1.90
CA GLU A 403 6.15 38.01 -0.66
C GLU A 403 6.81 39.39 -0.81
N VAL A 404 7.65 39.59 -1.85
CA VAL A 404 8.33 40.87 -2.10
C VAL A 404 7.49 41.82 -2.95
N ASP A 405 6.63 41.27 -3.81
CA ASP A 405 5.79 42.04 -4.75
C ASP A 405 4.37 42.37 -4.21
N GLY A 406 3.99 41.84 -3.04
CA GLY A 406 2.72 42.11 -2.35
C GLY A 406 2.87 43.09 -1.20
#